data_AF-A0A085WWQ4-F1
#
_entry.id   AF-A0A085WWQ4-F1
#
_cell.length_a   1.000
_cell.length_b   1.000
_cell.length_c   1.000
_cell.angle_alpha   90.00
_cell.angle_beta   90.00
_cell.angle_gamma   90.00
#
_symmetry.space_group_name_H-M   'P 1'
#
loop_
_entity.id
_entity.type
_entity.pdbx_description
1 polymer ?
#
loop_
_entity_poly.entity_id
_entity_poly.type
_entity_poly.pdbx_seq_one_letter_code
_entity_poly.pdbx_strand_id
1 'polypeptide(L)' 'MNAVSVWDHKPTADELLDARLASGWAPTPTSTQEGEQILGHAACRVPAVR' A
#
# COMPACT_ATOMS: atom_id res chain seq x y z
N MET A 1 -9.00 12.56 13.13
CA MET A 1 -8.07 11.80 14.00
C MET A 1 -6.79 11.57 13.22
N ASN A 2 -5.66 12.11 13.67
CA ASN A 2 -4.35 11.78 13.10
C ASN A 2 -3.81 10.57 13.86
N ALA A 3 -3.92 9.37 13.27
CA ALA A 3 -3.29 8.18 13.83
C ALA A 3 -1.78 8.24 13.51
N VAL A 4 -0.94 8.24 14.54
CA VAL A 4 0.52 8.19 14.41
C VAL A 4 0.96 6.76 14.67
N SER A 5 1.65 6.14 13.72
CA SER A 5 2.21 4.79 13.90
C SER A 5 3.42 4.85 14.83
N VAL A 6 3.40 4.06 15.91
CA VAL A 6 4.49 3.97 16.89
C VAL A 6 5.19 2.61 16.74
N TRP A 7 6.53 2.63 16.68
CA TRP A 7 7.37 1.45 16.47
C TRP A 7 8.45 1.38 17.56
N ASP A 8 8.79 0.18 18.01
CA ASP A 8 9.86 -0.10 18.98
C ASP A 8 11.25 -0.15 18.33
N HIS A 9 11.30 -0.09 17.00
CA HIS A 9 12.51 -0.05 16.18
C HIS A 9 12.31 0.88 14.97
N LYS A 10 13.36 1.07 14.17
CA LYS A 10 13.25 1.80 12.89
C LYS A 10 12.60 0.87 11.85
N PRO A 11 11.36 1.12 11.41
CA PRO A 11 10.67 0.22 10.49
C PRO A 11 11.33 0.25 9.10
N THR A 12 11.29 -0.91 8.46
CA THR A 12 11.63 -1.08 7.05
C THR A 12 10.52 -0.56 6.13
N ALA A 13 10.84 -0.39 4.85
CA ALA A 13 9.83 0.03 3.86
C ALA A 13 8.66 -0.97 3.75
N ASP A 14 8.95 -2.26 3.96
CA ASP A 14 7.97 -3.33 3.89
C ASP A 14 6.98 -3.28 5.07
N GLU A 15 7.50 -3.12 6.28
CA GLU A 15 6.68 -2.99 7.49
C GLU A 15 5.77 -1.75 7.44
N LEU A 16 6.26 -0.64 6.87
CA LEU A 16 5.44 0.55 6.65
C LEU A 16 4.30 0.30 5.66
N LEU A 17 4.56 -0.46 4.59
CA LEU A 17 3.55 -0.81 3.61
C LEU A 17 2.50 -1.75 4.21
N ASP A 18 2.93 -2.79 4.92
CA ASP A 18 2.04 -3.77 5.55
C ASP A 18 1.14 -3.11 6.60
N ALA A 19 1.69 -2.22 7.42
CA ALA A 19 0.90 -1.45 8.39
C ALA A 19 -0.16 -0.56 7.72
N ARG A 20 0.17 0.06 6.58
CA ARG A 20 -0.81 0.84 5.80
C ARG A 20 -1.91 -0.05 5.24
N LEU A 21 -1.57 -1.17 4.61
CA LEU A 21 -2.55 -2.13 4.08
C LEU A 21 -3.48 -2.65 5.20
N ALA A 22 -2.93 -3.02 6.36
CA ALA A 22 -3.71 -3.45 7.52
C ALA A 22 -4.65 -2.36 8.07
N SER A 23 -4.27 -1.08 7.94
CA SER A 23 -5.12 0.06 8.32
C SER A 23 -6.23 0.37 7.30
N GLY A 24 -6.33 -0.41 6.21
CA GLY A 24 -7.34 -0.25 5.17
C GLY A 24 -6.96 0.74 4.07
N TRP A 25 -5.71 1.21 4.04
CA TRP A 25 -5.20 1.97 2.91
C TRP A 25 -5.12 1.06 1.68
N ALA A 26 -5.64 1.51 0.55
CA ALA A 26 -5.53 0.83 -0.74
C ALA A 26 -4.68 1.67 -1.70
N PRO A 27 -3.84 1.04 -2.55
CA PRO A 27 -3.10 1.77 -3.56
C PRO A 27 -4.06 2.43 -4.55
N THR A 28 -3.83 3.71 -4.85
CA THR A 28 -4.58 4.42 -5.89
C THR A 28 -4.20 3.86 -7.26
N PRO A 29 -5.15 3.30 -8.02
CA PRO A 29 -4.89 2.89 -9.39
C PRO A 29 -4.62 4.13 -10.25
N THR A 30 -3.57 4.09 -11.06
CA THR A 30 -3.31 5.12 -12.08
C THR A 30 -3.50 4.48 -13.45
N SER A 31 -4.46 4.97 -14.22
CA SER A 31 -4.66 4.59 -15.61
C SER A 31 -3.54 5.15 -16.48
N THR A 32 -3.02 4.36 -17.42
CA THR A 32 -2.18 4.89 -18.50
C THR A 32 -3.08 5.52 -19.58
N GLN A 33 -2.57 6.49 -20.34
CA GLN A 33 -3.39 7.19 -21.34
C GLN A 33 -3.85 6.29 -22.51
N GLU A 34 -3.20 5.12 -22.72
CA GLU A 34 -3.45 4.23 -23.86
C GLU A 34 -3.45 2.72 -23.52
N GLY A 35 -3.67 2.30 -22.26
CA GLY A 35 -3.59 0.87 -21.95
C GLY A 35 -3.71 0.48 -20.47
N GLU A 36 -3.38 -0.79 -20.20
CA GLU A 36 -3.58 -1.46 -18.91
C GLU A 36 -3.10 -0.65 -17.69
N GLN A 37 -3.82 -0.79 -16.57
CA GLN A 37 -3.51 -0.11 -15.31
C GLN A 37 -2.14 -0.58 -14.79
N ILE A 38 -1.22 0.36 -14.56
CA ILE A 38 0.04 0.04 -13.86
C ILE A 38 -0.24 0.12 -12.37
N LEU A 39 -0.25 -1.03 -11.75
CA LEU A 39 -0.33 -1.21 -10.32
C LEU A 39 1.11 -1.19 -9.74
N GLY A 40 1.46 -0.16 -8.97
CA GLY A 40 2.80 -0.03 -8.35
C GLY A 40 3.11 -1.16 -7.37
N HIS A 41 4.35 -1.27 -6.86
CA HIS A 41 4.82 -2.40 -6.03
C HIS A 41 3.85 -2.83 -4.90
N ALA A 42 3.16 -1.87 -4.28
CA ALA A 42 2.15 -2.12 -3.25
C ALA A 42 1.05 -3.10 -3.69
N ALA A 43 0.64 -3.07 -4.95
CA ALA A 43 -0.40 -3.91 -5.48
C ALA A 43 0.03 -5.35 -5.73
N CYS A 44 1.34 -5.64 -5.80
CA CYS A 44 1.84 -7.03 -5.79
C CYS A 44 1.67 -7.71 -4.43
N ARG A 45 1.39 -6.94 -3.37
CA ARG A 45 1.17 -7.46 -2.00
C ARG A 45 -0.29 -7.48 -1.57
N VAL A 46 -1.19 -6.91 -2.37
CA VAL A 46 -2.63 -7.03 -2.13
C VAL A 46 -3.10 -8.33 -2.80
N PRO A 47 -3.75 -9.27 -2.07
CA PRO A 47 -4.30 -10.46 -2.69
C PRO A 47 -5.31 -10.09 -3.79
N ALA A 48 -5.29 -10.80 -4.91
CA ALA A 48 -6.05 -10.50 -6.13
C ALA A 48 -7.58 -10.69 -6.01
N VAL A 49 -8.16 -10.58 -4.82
CA VAL A 49 -9.56 -10.87 -4.57
C VAL A 49 -10.18 -9.76 -3.74
N ARG A 50 -11.10 -9.02 -4.36
CA ARG A 50 -12.28 -8.47 -3.70
C ARG A 50 -13.45 -8.39 -4.66
#